data_AF-A0A7S0XE05-F1
#
_entry.id   AF-A0A7S0XE05-F1
#
_cell.length_a   1.000
_cell.length_b   1.000
_cell.length_c   1.000
_cell.angle_alpha   90.00
_cell.angle_beta   90.00
_cell.angle_gamma   90.00
#
_symmetry.space_group_name_H-M   'P 1'
#
loop_
_entity.id
_entity.type
_entity.pdbx_description
1 polymer ?
#
loop_
_entity_poly.entity_id
_entity_poly.type
_entity_poly.pdbx_seq_one_letter_code
_entity_poly.pdbx_strand_id
1 'polypeptide(L)'
;SIRSQSETSSKEFEENDELLSDFTSDTTFFDEESSTLLSPRNNNINKDNWSFICYKSEGKVHILGEWLAHTKSYRYAVIGPDWPCVVMTYVVIIIPSLFVYIYLIENLIEEIIFFVLFGLCIFGLSTVVVADPGLVRRYHHARSRHWTYCDHCESFRPPGTVHCSTCQVCIAGYDHHCPWTGKCIGYGNIFYFKVFIISLSWLIILIVMLGILLAVDVSR
;
A
#
# COMPACT_ATOMS: atom_id res chain seq x y z
N SER A 1 23.49 39.15 3.23
CA SER A 1 22.13 38.75 3.64
C SER A 1 21.41 37.95 2.55
N ILE A 2 21.27 38.47 1.32
CA ILE A 2 20.56 37.75 0.23
C ILE A 2 21.36 36.53 -0.30
N ARG A 3 22.70 36.64 -0.41
CA ARG A 3 23.57 35.55 -0.90
C ARG A 3 23.63 34.33 0.04
N SER A 4 23.49 34.54 1.35
CA SER A 4 23.45 33.45 2.32
C SER A 4 22.12 32.72 2.34
N GLN A 5 21.01 33.40 2.02
CA GLN A 5 19.67 32.78 1.89
C GLN A 5 19.53 31.99 0.59
N SER A 6 20.18 32.41 -0.51
CA SER A 6 20.21 31.64 -1.75
C SER A 6 21.05 30.38 -1.63
N GLU A 7 22.17 30.42 -0.90
CA GLU A 7 23.04 29.25 -0.67
C GLU A 7 22.42 28.23 0.30
N THR A 8 21.60 28.66 1.27
CA THR A 8 20.84 27.74 2.13
C THR A 8 19.69 27.10 1.37
N SER A 9 18.99 27.86 0.52
CA SER A 9 17.89 27.33 -0.30
C SER A 9 18.38 26.38 -1.39
N SER A 10 19.55 26.62 -1.99
CA SER A 10 20.14 25.70 -2.97
C SER A 10 20.64 24.40 -2.33
N LYS A 11 21.21 24.47 -1.12
CA LYS A 11 21.62 23.29 -0.36
C LYS A 11 20.44 22.46 0.13
N GLU A 12 19.37 23.10 0.59
CA GLU A 12 18.12 22.39 0.93
C GLU A 12 17.49 21.75 -0.31
N PHE A 13 17.59 22.37 -1.49
CA PHE A 13 17.09 21.80 -2.73
C PHE A 13 17.93 20.58 -3.18
N GLU A 14 19.26 20.70 -3.15
CA GLU A 14 20.19 19.58 -3.45
C GLU A 14 20.03 18.42 -2.45
N GLU A 15 19.89 18.72 -1.16
CA GLU A 15 19.68 17.70 -0.11
C GLU A 15 18.31 17.01 -0.27
N ASN A 16 17.25 17.75 -0.65
CA ASN A 16 15.95 17.15 -0.95
C ASN A 16 15.98 16.30 -2.23
N ASP A 17 16.72 16.71 -3.26
CA ASP A 17 16.93 15.92 -4.49
C ASP A 17 17.74 14.65 -4.19
N GLU A 18 18.78 14.73 -3.36
CA GLU A 18 19.53 13.55 -2.89
C GLU A 18 18.64 12.62 -2.07
N LEU A 19 17.81 13.15 -1.17
CA LEU A 19 16.90 12.38 -0.31
C LEU A 19 15.77 11.72 -1.12
N LEU A 20 15.27 12.40 -2.15
CA LEU A 20 14.36 11.81 -3.13
C LEU A 20 15.07 10.75 -3.96
N SER A 21 16.32 10.98 -4.38
CA SER A 21 17.09 10.02 -5.16
C SER A 21 17.35 8.75 -4.35
N ASP A 22 17.76 8.85 -3.08
CA ASP A 22 17.94 7.75 -2.14
C ASP A 22 16.63 7.02 -1.86
N PHE A 23 15.53 7.75 -1.68
CA PHE A 23 14.21 7.15 -1.53
C PHE A 23 13.78 6.39 -2.80
N THR A 24 14.00 6.97 -3.98
CA THR A 24 13.63 6.36 -5.27
C THR A 24 14.55 5.19 -5.66
N SER A 25 15.85 5.22 -5.36
CA SER A 25 16.77 4.11 -5.66
C SER A 25 16.45 2.87 -4.82
N ASP A 26 16.15 3.07 -3.54
CA ASP A 26 15.81 1.99 -2.60
C ASP A 26 14.38 1.47 -2.77
N THR A 27 13.46 2.30 -3.31
CA THR A 27 12.10 1.87 -3.67
C THR A 27 11.97 1.38 -5.12
N THR A 28 12.88 1.78 -6.02
CA THR A 28 12.90 1.46 -7.45
C THR A 28 14.31 1.17 -7.99
N PHE A 29 14.82 -0.05 -7.77
CA PHE A 29 15.82 -0.76 -8.61
C PHE A 29 17.24 -0.15 -8.83
N PHE A 30 18.24 -0.86 -8.31
CA PHE A 30 19.48 -1.41 -8.94
C PHE A 30 20.67 -1.21 -8.00
N ASP A 31 21.15 -2.30 -7.39
CA ASP A 31 22.51 -2.37 -6.87
C ASP A 31 23.14 -3.70 -7.27
N GLU A 32 23.96 -3.63 -8.33
CA GLU A 32 24.89 -4.68 -8.77
C GLU A 32 26.02 -4.92 -7.73
N GLU A 33 26.11 -4.05 -6.71
CA GLU A 33 27.18 -4.03 -5.71
C GLU A 33 26.87 -4.85 -4.43
N SER A 34 25.71 -5.51 -4.35
CA SER A 34 25.36 -6.35 -3.19
C SER A 34 25.98 -7.77 -3.21
N SER A 35 26.76 -8.09 -4.24
CA SER A 35 27.38 -9.41 -4.41
C SER A 35 28.67 -9.63 -3.60
N THR A 36 29.22 -8.59 -2.96
CA THR A 36 30.55 -8.66 -2.30
C THR A 36 30.51 -8.59 -0.77
N LEU A 37 29.37 -8.33 -0.12
CA LEU A 37 29.28 -8.21 1.35
C LEU A 37 28.26 -9.14 2.02
N LEU A 38 27.79 -10.17 1.31
CA LEU A 38 27.14 -11.31 1.96
C LEU A 38 28.20 -12.14 2.70
N SER A 39 28.17 -12.07 4.04
CA SER A 39 28.87 -12.98 4.94
C SER A 39 28.77 -14.45 4.43
N PRO A 40 29.87 -15.23 4.44
CA PRO A 40 29.84 -16.61 3.99
C PRO A 40 29.19 -17.47 5.06
N ARG A 41 27.85 -17.54 5.08
CA ARG A 41 27.16 -18.57 5.82
C ARG A 41 25.98 -19.11 5.02
N ASN A 42 26.25 -20.32 4.51
CA ASN A 42 25.38 -21.25 3.81
C ASN A 42 25.31 -21.11 2.28
N ASN A 43 26.37 -21.60 1.63
CA ASN A 43 26.41 -21.99 0.21
C ASN A 43 25.49 -23.21 -0.05
N ASN A 44 24.17 -23.02 0.10
CA ASN A 44 23.16 -23.97 -0.35
C ASN A 44 21.80 -23.28 -0.58
N ILE A 45 21.80 -22.03 -1.05
CA ILE A 45 20.60 -21.47 -1.68
C ILE A 45 20.58 -22.03 -3.11
N ASN A 46 19.91 -23.17 -3.27
CA ASN A 46 19.46 -23.66 -4.57
C ASN A 46 18.77 -22.49 -5.28
N LYS A 47 19.40 -21.96 -6.33
CA LYS A 47 18.87 -20.86 -7.17
C LYS A 47 17.57 -21.26 -7.90
N ASP A 48 17.12 -22.49 -7.73
CA ASP A 48 15.99 -23.10 -8.43
C ASP A 48 14.82 -23.47 -7.51
N ASN A 49 14.76 -22.96 -6.27
CA ASN A 49 13.61 -23.21 -5.38
C ASN A 49 12.42 -22.31 -5.75
N TRP A 50 11.70 -22.70 -6.81
CA TRP A 50 10.37 -22.23 -7.16
C TRP A 50 9.34 -22.72 -6.12
N SER A 51 9.33 -22.15 -4.92
CA SER A 51 8.21 -22.35 -4.01
C SER A 51 7.06 -21.44 -4.43
N PHE A 52 6.25 -21.89 -5.39
CA PHE A 52 5.02 -21.22 -5.86
C PHE A 52 4.02 -20.88 -4.73
N ILE A 53 4.22 -21.42 -3.53
CA ILE A 53 3.43 -21.19 -2.33
C ILE A 53 4.40 -20.98 -1.16
N CYS A 54 5.01 -19.81 -1.07
CA CYS A 54 5.79 -19.41 0.11
C CYS A 54 4.90 -18.56 1.03
N TYR A 55 4.66 -19.01 2.25
CA TYR A 55 4.04 -18.19 3.29
C TYR A 55 5.14 -17.70 4.24
N LYS A 56 5.17 -16.40 4.51
CA LYS A 56 6.09 -15.80 5.47
C LYS A 56 5.36 -14.76 6.30
N SER A 57 5.62 -14.72 7.60
CA SER A 57 5.19 -13.63 8.47
C SER A 57 6.35 -12.67 8.75
N GLU A 58 6.12 -11.37 8.61
CA GLU A 58 7.02 -10.31 9.04
C GLU A 58 6.25 -9.39 9.99
N GLY A 59 6.69 -9.31 11.25
CA GLY A 59 5.88 -8.67 12.29
C GLY A 59 4.51 -9.35 12.40
N LYS A 60 3.43 -8.57 12.30
CA LYS A 60 2.05 -9.07 12.24
C LYS A 60 1.46 -9.11 10.83
N VAL A 61 2.29 -8.98 9.81
CA VAL A 61 1.89 -9.01 8.41
C VAL A 61 2.21 -10.39 7.81
N HIS A 62 1.29 -10.92 7.01
CA HIS A 62 1.42 -12.18 6.31
C HIS A 62 1.68 -11.95 4.83
N ILE A 63 2.79 -12.47 4.33
CA ILE A 63 3.20 -12.41 2.93
C ILE A 63 2.90 -13.77 2.31
N LEU A 64 2.04 -13.76 1.29
CA LEU A 64 1.64 -14.90 0.49
C LEU A 64 2.31 -14.79 -0.87
N GLY A 65 3.32 -15.63 -1.07
CA GLY A 65 4.16 -15.65 -2.25
C GLY A 65 5.15 -14.49 -2.28
N GLU A 66 6.43 -14.82 -2.29
CA GLU A 66 7.52 -13.88 -2.55
C GLU A 66 8.39 -14.48 -3.66
N TRP A 67 8.60 -13.73 -4.73
CA TRP A 67 9.54 -14.08 -5.78
C TRP A 67 10.75 -13.17 -5.73
N LEU A 68 11.92 -13.76 -5.59
CA LEU A 68 13.19 -13.05 -5.54
C LEU A 68 13.83 -13.05 -6.93
N ALA A 69 13.88 -11.89 -7.56
CA ALA A 69 14.52 -11.70 -8.86
C ALA A 69 15.82 -10.93 -8.66
N HIS A 70 16.94 -11.64 -8.58
CA HIS A 70 18.24 -11.06 -8.25
C HIS A 70 18.17 -10.26 -6.92
N THR A 71 18.06 -8.93 -7.00
CA THR A 71 18.00 -8.02 -5.86
C THR A 71 16.57 -7.53 -5.53
N LYS A 72 15.58 -7.74 -6.40
CA LYS A 72 14.18 -7.34 -6.17
C LYS A 72 13.35 -8.46 -5.55
N SER A 73 12.44 -8.10 -4.64
CA SER A 73 11.39 -8.98 -4.13
C SER A 73 10.07 -8.51 -4.71
N TYR A 74 9.34 -9.42 -5.32
CA TYR A 74 7.97 -9.23 -5.73
C TYR A 74 7.08 -10.05 -4.81
N ARG A 75 6.21 -9.37 -4.06
CA ARG A 75 5.26 -10.02 -3.14
C ARG A 75 3.91 -10.09 -3.83
N TYR A 76 3.32 -11.28 -3.90
CA TYR A 76 2.05 -11.47 -4.63
C TYR A 76 0.86 -10.95 -3.81
N ALA A 77 0.81 -11.26 -2.52
CA ALA A 77 -0.18 -10.71 -1.61
C ALA A 77 0.40 -10.48 -0.21
N VAL A 78 0.00 -9.36 0.40
CA VAL A 78 0.43 -8.93 1.73
C VAL A 78 -0.83 -8.64 2.56
N ILE A 79 -1.13 -9.47 3.53
CA ILE A 79 -2.32 -9.36 4.40
C ILE A 79 -1.87 -8.85 5.76
N GLY A 80 -2.50 -7.78 6.26
CA GLY A 80 -2.16 -7.22 7.57
C GLY A 80 -2.97 -7.81 8.74
N PRO A 81 -2.70 -7.31 9.96
CA PRO A 81 -3.27 -7.84 11.19
C PRO A 81 -4.79 -7.62 11.32
N ASP A 82 -5.33 -6.59 10.67
CA ASP A 82 -6.74 -6.20 10.83
C ASP A 82 -7.65 -6.82 9.75
N TRP A 83 -7.35 -8.03 9.28
CA TRP A 83 -8.18 -8.75 8.31
C TRP A 83 -9.66 -8.90 8.72
N PRO A 84 -10.05 -9.01 10.01
CA PRO A 84 -11.48 -9.04 10.37
C PRO A 84 -12.20 -7.74 10.00
N CYS A 85 -11.52 -6.59 10.13
CA CYS A 85 -12.05 -5.30 9.71
C CYS A 85 -12.23 -5.23 8.19
N VAL A 86 -11.38 -5.90 7.40
CA VAL A 86 -11.55 -6.01 5.95
C VAL A 86 -12.82 -6.76 5.58
N VAL A 87 -13.11 -7.89 6.25
CA VAL A 87 -14.36 -8.63 6.03
C VAL A 87 -15.56 -7.74 6.33
N MET A 88 -15.51 -7.00 7.44
CA MET A 88 -16.54 -6.01 7.78
C MET A 88 -16.67 -4.93 6.70
N THR A 89 -15.58 -4.39 6.16
CA THR A 89 -15.58 -3.41 5.07
C THR A 89 -16.31 -3.94 3.82
N TYR A 90 -16.05 -5.18 3.42
CA TYR A 90 -16.77 -5.80 2.29
C TYR A 90 -18.26 -5.92 2.60
N VAL A 91 -18.64 -6.33 3.81
CA VAL A 91 -20.05 -6.46 4.22
C VAL A 91 -20.78 -5.12 4.15
N VAL A 92 -20.19 -4.04 4.67
CA VAL A 92 -20.82 -2.71 4.68
C VAL A 92 -20.89 -2.05 3.31
N ILE A 93 -20.09 -2.50 2.34
CA ILE A 93 -20.19 -2.05 0.96
C ILE A 93 -21.20 -2.91 0.19
N ILE A 94 -21.06 -4.24 0.24
CA ILE A 94 -21.83 -5.17 -0.60
C ILE A 94 -23.30 -5.18 -0.20
N ILE A 95 -23.64 -5.26 1.09
CA ILE A 95 -25.04 -5.42 1.51
C ILE A 95 -25.90 -4.19 1.15
N PRO A 96 -25.51 -2.95 1.50
CA PRO A 96 -26.27 -1.77 1.11
C PRO A 96 -26.32 -1.58 -0.41
N SER A 97 -25.22 -1.85 -1.12
CA SER A 97 -25.19 -1.80 -2.59
C SER A 97 -26.16 -2.81 -3.21
N LEU A 98 -26.23 -4.03 -2.69
CA LEU A 98 -27.16 -5.06 -3.17
C LEU A 98 -28.62 -4.63 -2.92
N PHE A 99 -28.91 -4.05 -1.76
CA PHE A 99 -30.24 -3.50 -1.47
C PHE A 99 -30.62 -2.41 -2.47
N VAL A 100 -29.74 -1.43 -2.72
CA VAL A 100 -29.97 -0.37 -3.70
C VAL A 100 -30.18 -0.93 -5.09
N TYR A 101 -29.38 -1.91 -5.51
CA TYR A 101 -29.53 -2.55 -6.82
C TYR A 101 -30.90 -3.21 -6.98
N ILE A 102 -31.37 -3.95 -5.97
CA ILE A 102 -32.64 -4.68 -6.04
C ILE A 102 -33.85 -3.73 -6.02
N TYR A 103 -33.79 -2.64 -5.25
CA TYR A 103 -34.97 -1.82 -4.94
C TYR A 103 -35.01 -0.43 -5.59
N LEU A 104 -33.88 0.14 -6.00
CA LEU A 104 -33.81 1.52 -6.50
C LEU A 104 -33.35 1.63 -7.96
N ILE A 105 -32.72 0.60 -8.52
CA ILE A 105 -32.21 0.63 -9.89
C ILE A 105 -33.28 0.06 -10.83
N GLU A 106 -33.85 0.91 -11.67
CA GLU A 106 -34.86 0.51 -12.65
C GLU A 106 -34.37 0.70 -14.09
N ASN A 107 -33.51 1.71 -14.32
CA ASN A 107 -33.09 2.10 -15.66
C ASN A 107 -31.74 1.46 -16.06
N LEU A 108 -31.61 1.11 -17.34
CA LEU A 108 -30.36 0.53 -17.89
C LEU A 108 -29.12 1.43 -17.68
N ILE A 109 -29.29 2.75 -17.76
CA ILE A 109 -28.16 3.69 -17.57
C ILE A 109 -27.71 3.67 -16.11
N GLU A 110 -28.64 3.68 -15.16
CA GLU A 110 -28.36 3.60 -13.73
C GLU A 110 -27.69 2.27 -13.39
N GLU A 111 -28.18 1.18 -13.99
CA GLU A 111 -27.59 -0.15 -13.86
C GLU A 111 -26.12 -0.18 -14.34
N ILE A 112 -25.84 0.33 -15.54
CA ILE A 112 -24.46 0.38 -16.08
C ILE A 112 -23.56 1.21 -15.18
N ILE A 113 -24.00 2.41 -14.77
CA ILE A 113 -23.22 3.30 -13.89
C ILE A 113 -22.95 2.60 -12.56
N PHE A 114 -23.98 1.99 -11.97
CA PHE A 114 -23.87 1.27 -10.71
C PHE A 114 -22.84 0.14 -10.80
N PHE A 115 -22.91 -0.72 -11.82
CA PHE A 115 -21.97 -1.83 -11.98
C PHE A 115 -20.53 -1.35 -12.20
N VAL A 116 -20.33 -0.27 -12.95
CA VAL A 116 -18.99 0.31 -13.14
C VAL A 116 -18.44 0.85 -11.82
N LEU A 117 -19.21 1.66 -11.08
CA LEU A 117 -18.76 2.24 -9.81
C LEU A 117 -18.54 1.17 -8.73
N PHE A 118 -19.48 0.22 -8.61
CA PHE A 118 -19.36 -0.89 -7.67
C PHE A 118 -18.18 -1.80 -8.03
N GLY A 119 -18.02 -2.15 -9.31
CA GLY A 119 -16.89 -2.95 -9.79
C GLY A 119 -15.54 -2.29 -9.53
N LEU A 120 -15.42 -0.98 -9.80
CA LEU A 120 -14.20 -0.21 -9.50
C LEU A 120 -13.93 -0.14 -7.98
N CYS A 121 -14.97 0.00 -7.16
CA CYS A 121 -14.84 0.01 -5.70
C CYS A 121 -14.34 -1.34 -5.17
N ILE A 122 -14.94 -2.45 -5.59
CA ILE A 122 -14.52 -3.79 -5.19
C ILE A 122 -13.12 -4.12 -5.70
N PHE A 123 -12.80 -3.74 -6.94
CA PHE A 123 -11.45 -3.91 -7.49
C PHE A 123 -10.41 -3.08 -6.73
N GLY A 124 -10.70 -1.81 -6.46
CA GLY A 124 -9.85 -0.91 -5.68
C GLY A 124 -9.61 -1.44 -4.26
N LEU A 125 -10.67 -1.86 -3.56
CA LEU A 125 -10.58 -2.45 -2.23
C LEU A 125 -9.75 -3.74 -2.24
N SER A 126 -10.02 -4.65 -3.18
CA SER A 126 -9.31 -5.93 -3.26
C SER A 126 -7.83 -5.74 -3.56
N THR A 127 -7.50 -4.82 -4.47
CA THR A 127 -6.10 -4.52 -4.82
C THR A 127 -5.37 -3.86 -3.66
N VAL A 128 -5.94 -2.88 -2.96
CA VAL A 128 -5.27 -2.27 -1.79
C VAL A 128 -5.10 -3.28 -0.65
N VAL A 129 -6.08 -4.18 -0.44
CA VAL A 129 -6.04 -5.24 0.59
C VAL A 129 -4.95 -6.26 0.35
N VAL A 130 -4.52 -6.50 -0.90
CA VAL A 130 -3.45 -7.47 -1.20
C VAL A 130 -2.11 -6.82 -1.57
N ALA A 131 -2.11 -5.59 -2.10
CA ALA A 131 -0.90 -4.91 -2.56
C ALA A 131 0.11 -4.69 -1.44
N ASP A 132 1.40 -4.79 -1.76
CA ASP A 132 2.47 -4.46 -0.83
C ASP A 132 2.41 -2.97 -0.46
N PRO A 133 2.29 -2.59 0.83
CA PRO A 133 2.29 -1.20 1.24
C PRO A 133 3.63 -0.49 1.07
N GLY A 134 4.70 -1.23 0.75
CA GLY A 134 6.07 -0.74 0.74
C GLY A 134 6.88 -1.31 1.91
N LEU A 135 6.74 -2.62 2.19
CA LEU A 135 7.48 -3.27 3.28
C LEU A 135 8.99 -3.21 3.02
N VAL A 136 9.71 -2.56 3.94
CA VAL A 136 11.16 -2.42 3.90
C VAL A 136 11.83 -3.69 4.40
N ARG A 137 12.85 -4.15 3.67
CA ARG A 137 13.66 -5.30 4.08
C ARG A 137 14.55 -4.93 5.26
N ARG A 138 14.98 -5.94 6.02
CA ARG A 138 15.92 -5.73 7.13
C ARG A 138 17.34 -5.60 6.60
N TYR A 139 18.03 -4.54 7.02
CA TYR A 139 19.43 -4.29 6.71
C TYR A 139 20.25 -4.14 7.99
N HIS A 140 21.42 -4.80 8.02
CA HIS A 140 22.34 -4.74 9.16
C HIS A 140 23.32 -3.56 9.09
N HIS A 141 23.45 -2.93 7.93
CA HIS A 141 24.32 -1.78 7.69
C HIS A 141 23.58 -0.73 6.87
N ALA A 142 23.82 0.54 7.18
CA ALA A 142 23.34 1.66 6.37
C ALA A 142 24.01 1.63 4.99
N ARG A 143 23.23 1.84 3.92
CA ARG A 143 23.74 1.92 2.54
C ARG A 143 24.03 3.36 2.11
N SER A 144 23.34 4.33 2.69
CA SER A 144 23.61 5.76 2.51
C SER A 144 23.70 6.48 3.86
N ARG A 145 24.19 7.72 3.85
CA ARG A 145 24.33 8.56 5.06
C ARG A 145 22.99 8.99 5.64
N HIS A 146 21.93 8.99 4.85
CA HIS A 146 20.59 9.44 5.24
C HIS A 146 19.73 8.31 5.82
N TRP A 147 20.25 7.07 5.80
CA TRP A 147 19.56 5.94 6.43
C TRP A 147 19.53 6.09 7.95
N THR A 148 18.38 5.77 8.54
CA THR A 148 18.20 5.80 9.99
C THR A 148 18.06 4.39 10.53
N TYR A 149 18.35 4.19 11.82
CA TYR A 149 18.13 2.91 12.48
C TYR A 149 16.73 2.86 13.09
N CYS A 150 16.07 1.69 13.02
CA CYS A 150 14.82 1.43 13.70
C CYS A 150 15.06 0.42 14.82
N ASP A 151 14.91 0.87 16.08
CA ASP A 151 15.13 0.03 17.26
C ASP A 151 14.13 -1.12 17.37
N HIS A 152 12.89 -0.91 16.91
CA HIS A 152 11.85 -1.95 16.96
C HIS A 152 12.07 -3.10 15.97
N CYS A 153 12.63 -2.80 14.79
CA CYS A 153 12.92 -3.81 13.76
C CYS A 153 14.38 -4.28 13.80
N GLU A 154 15.21 -3.66 14.64
CA GLU A 154 16.66 -3.85 14.73
C GLU A 154 17.36 -3.77 13.36
N SER A 155 16.93 -2.82 12.52
CA SER A 155 17.38 -2.70 11.15
C SER A 155 17.55 -1.26 10.70
N PHE A 156 18.52 -1.02 9.82
CA PHE A 156 18.61 0.24 9.10
C PHE A 156 17.49 0.36 8.06
N ARG A 157 16.97 1.57 7.87
CA ARG A 157 15.89 1.91 6.94
C ARG A 157 16.25 3.14 6.11
N PRO A 158 15.84 3.18 4.83
CA PRO A 158 16.03 4.35 3.98
C PRO A 158 15.22 5.55 4.48
N PRO A 159 15.55 6.78 4.04
CA PRO A 159 14.76 7.97 4.36
C PRO A 159 13.28 7.80 4.01
N GLY A 160 12.39 8.54 4.67
CA GLY A 160 10.94 8.44 4.42
C GLY A 160 10.27 7.13 4.89
N THR A 161 10.99 6.26 5.61
CA THR A 161 10.44 5.01 6.16
C THR A 161 10.00 5.18 7.61
N VAL A 162 8.79 4.73 7.95
CA VAL A 162 8.25 4.80 9.33
C VAL A 162 7.90 3.41 9.83
N HIS A 163 8.17 3.15 11.11
CA HIS A 163 7.78 1.92 11.78
C HIS A 163 6.31 2.01 12.20
N CYS A 164 5.48 1.06 11.77
CA CYS A 164 4.12 0.94 12.25
C CYS A 164 4.09 -0.02 13.45
N SER A 165 3.71 0.48 14.64
CA SER A 165 3.61 -0.33 15.86
C SER A 165 2.53 -1.40 15.79
N THR A 166 1.45 -1.16 15.04
CA THR A 166 0.36 -2.14 14.83
C THR A 166 0.82 -3.31 13.96
N CYS A 167 1.40 -3.02 12.80
CA CYS A 167 1.88 -4.05 11.87
C CYS A 167 3.25 -4.65 12.26
N GLN A 168 4.01 -3.97 13.14
CA GLN A 168 5.37 -4.33 13.57
C GLN A 168 6.38 -4.46 12.43
N VAL A 169 6.29 -3.55 11.46
CA VAL A 169 7.14 -3.50 10.27
C VAL A 169 7.42 -2.05 9.87
N CYS A 170 8.52 -1.84 9.17
CA CYS A 170 8.87 -0.57 8.56
C CYS A 170 8.26 -0.44 7.15
N ILE A 171 7.57 0.67 6.89
CA ILE A 171 6.89 0.97 5.62
C ILE A 171 7.55 2.19 4.97
N ALA A 172 7.97 2.06 3.72
CA ALA A 172 8.48 3.16 2.91
C ALA A 172 7.34 4.09 2.47
N GLY A 173 7.54 5.40 2.63
CA GLY A 173 6.51 6.40 2.32
C GLY A 173 5.21 6.14 3.09
N TYR A 174 5.35 5.78 4.37
CA TYR A 174 4.23 5.51 5.26
C TYR A 174 3.27 6.70 5.29
N ASP A 175 1.99 6.43 5.05
CA ASP A 175 0.92 7.42 5.18
C ASP A 175 0.19 7.20 6.50
N HIS A 176 -0.47 6.04 6.66
CA HIS A 176 -1.13 5.66 7.90
C HIS A 176 -1.37 4.16 8.00
N HIS A 177 -1.78 3.69 9.18
CA HIS A 177 -2.36 2.36 9.36
C HIS A 177 -3.88 2.44 9.23
N CYS A 178 -4.46 1.67 8.30
CA CYS A 178 -5.91 1.66 8.05
C CYS A 178 -6.51 0.31 8.43
N PRO A 179 -7.28 0.24 9.53
CA PRO A 179 -7.96 -1.00 9.91
C PRO A 179 -8.93 -1.49 8.84
N TRP A 180 -9.61 -0.58 8.13
CA TRP A 180 -10.62 -0.91 7.11
C TRP A 180 -10.05 -1.60 5.87
N THR A 181 -8.77 -1.38 5.55
CA THR A 181 -8.02 -2.10 4.50
C THR A 181 -7.08 -3.16 5.09
N GLY A 182 -7.13 -3.36 6.40
CA GLY A 182 -6.45 -4.44 7.12
C GLY A 182 -4.98 -4.19 7.45
N LYS A 183 -4.37 -3.11 6.94
CA LYS A 183 -2.92 -2.88 7.00
C LYS A 183 -2.53 -1.43 6.72
N CYS A 184 -1.22 -1.17 6.71
CA CYS A 184 -0.69 0.14 6.34
C CYS A 184 -1.03 0.56 4.90
N ILE A 185 -1.21 1.86 4.72
CA ILE A 185 -1.13 2.56 3.46
C ILE A 185 0.24 3.23 3.39
N GLY A 186 0.95 2.99 2.31
CA GLY A 186 2.27 3.56 2.07
C GLY A 186 2.53 3.71 0.58
N TYR A 187 3.78 4.00 0.23
CA TYR A 187 4.17 4.27 -1.15
C TYR A 187 3.75 3.15 -2.12
N GLY A 188 3.82 1.88 -1.70
CA GLY A 188 3.55 0.72 -2.56
C GLY A 188 2.06 0.51 -2.90
N ASN A 189 1.13 1.06 -2.12
CA ASN A 189 -0.31 0.82 -2.33
C ASN A 189 -1.19 2.08 -2.31
N ILE A 190 -0.61 3.27 -2.16
CA ILE A 190 -1.35 4.55 -2.11
C ILE A 190 -2.20 4.79 -3.37
N PHE A 191 -1.73 4.35 -4.54
CA PHE A 191 -2.51 4.48 -5.78
C PHE A 191 -3.82 3.68 -5.73
N TYR A 192 -3.75 2.41 -5.32
CA TYR A 192 -4.94 1.56 -5.17
C TYR A 192 -5.88 2.09 -4.09
N PHE A 193 -5.33 2.60 -2.99
CA PHE A 193 -6.12 3.26 -1.95
C PHE A 193 -6.89 4.47 -2.51
N LYS A 194 -6.26 5.31 -3.34
CA LYS A 194 -6.94 6.44 -4.00
C LYS A 194 -8.07 5.97 -4.93
N VAL A 195 -7.83 4.94 -5.74
CA VAL A 195 -8.87 4.36 -6.61
C VAL A 195 -10.07 3.87 -5.79
N PHE A 196 -9.82 3.17 -4.68
CA PHE A 196 -10.85 2.72 -3.75
C PHE A 196 -11.66 3.89 -3.17
N ILE A 197 -11.01 4.89 -2.58
CA ILE A 197 -11.72 6.00 -1.93
C ILE A 197 -12.53 6.84 -2.95
N ILE A 198 -11.98 7.09 -4.14
CA ILE A 198 -12.68 7.85 -5.18
C ILE A 198 -13.90 7.09 -5.67
N SER A 199 -13.75 5.80 -6.04
CA SER A 199 -14.88 4.99 -6.52
C SER A 199 -15.94 4.77 -5.43
N LEU A 200 -15.55 4.56 -4.17
CA LEU A 200 -16.47 4.48 -3.03
C LEU A 200 -17.24 5.79 -2.84
N SER A 201 -16.58 6.94 -2.96
CA SER A 201 -17.21 8.26 -2.81
C SER A 201 -18.29 8.46 -3.87
N TRP A 202 -18.00 8.14 -5.13
CA TRP A 202 -18.97 8.22 -6.22
C TRP A 202 -20.13 7.24 -6.06
N LEU A 203 -19.86 6.02 -5.59
CA LEU A 203 -20.89 5.04 -5.30
C LEU A 203 -21.85 5.54 -4.20
N ILE A 204 -21.32 6.12 -3.12
CA ILE A 204 -22.13 6.69 -2.04
C ILE A 204 -22.98 7.85 -2.56
N ILE A 205 -22.40 8.75 -3.37
CA ILE A 205 -23.16 9.86 -3.98
C ILE A 205 -24.32 9.33 -4.81
N LEU A 206 -24.09 8.31 -5.66
CA LEU A 206 -25.16 7.68 -6.44
C LEU A 206 -26.27 7.13 -5.54
N ILE A 207 -25.90 6.36 -4.51
CA ILE A 207 -26.86 5.76 -3.57
C ILE A 207 -27.71 6.83 -2.87
N VAL A 208 -27.07 7.89 -2.37
CA VAL A 208 -27.77 8.99 -1.69
C VAL A 208 -28.70 9.73 -2.64
N MET A 209 -28.26 10.00 -3.88
CA MET A 209 -29.09 10.67 -4.87
C MET A 209 -30.33 9.85 -5.24
N LEU A 210 -30.18 8.56 -5.49
CA LEU A 210 -31.31 7.66 -5.77
C LEU A 210 -32.28 7.59 -4.58
N GLY A 211 -31.76 7.52 -3.36
CA GLY A 211 -32.57 7.55 -2.14
C GLY A 211 -33.38 8.84 -1.97
N ILE A 212 -32.78 9.99 -2.30
CA ILE A 212 -33.48 11.29 -2.27
C ILE A 212 -34.56 11.34 -3.35
N LEU A 213 -34.27 10.89 -4.57
CA LEU A 213 -35.24 10.87 -5.66
C LEU A 213 -36.47 10.02 -5.32
N LEU A 214 -36.26 8.83 -4.75
CA LEU A 214 -37.35 7.99 -4.26
C LEU A 214 -38.16 8.69 -3.15
N ALA A 215 -37.47 9.32 -2.19
CA ALA A 215 -38.16 10.03 -1.10
C ALA A 215 -39.02 11.19 -1.62
N VAL A 216 -38.56 11.89 -2.66
CA VAL A 216 -39.33 12.94 -3.33
C VAL A 216 -40.52 12.37 -4.09
N ASP A 217 -40.36 11.24 -4.79
CA ASP A 217 -41.45 10.60 -5.53
C ASP A 217 -42.55 10.08 -4.60
N VAL A 218 -42.19 9.44 -3.48
CA VAL A 218 -43.12 8.99 -2.44
C VAL A 218 -43.87 10.15 -1.77
N SER A 219 -43.28 11.35 -1.75
CA SER A 219 -43.89 12.53 -1.14
C SER A 219 -44.90 13.27 -2.03
N ARG A 220 -44.96 12.94 -3.32
CA ARG A 220 -45.90 13.54 -4.29
C ARG A 220 -47.19 12.73 -4.38
#